data_AF-A0A519QNV3-F1
#
_entry.id   AF-A0A519QNV3-F1
#
_cell.length_a   1.000
_cell.length_b   1.000
_cell.length_c   1.000
_cell.angle_alpha   90.00
_cell.angle_beta   90.00
_cell.angle_gamma   90.00
#
_symmetry.space_group_name_H-M   'P 1'
#
loop_
_entity.id
_entity.type
_entity.pdbx_description
1 polymer ?
#
loop_
_entity_poly.entity_id
_entity_poly.type
_entity_poly.pdbx_seq_one_letter_code
_entity_poly.pdbx_strand_id
1 'polypeptide(L)'
;PGIGPVVRGAAHNRPYAGGYVLERHAAPGEGLHALQLEIDRSSYLDSRLTEPGKGFAAMTHLLIGLVRRLAGEVSALGRLQEPPGWAEAAE
;
A
#
# COMPACT_ATOMS: atom_id res chain seq x y z
N PRO A 1 -9.73 -24.58 22.13
CA PRO A 1 -8.75 -23.48 22.30
C PRO A 1 -8.92 -22.44 21.17
N GLY A 2 -9.67 -21.37 21.46
CA GLY A 2 -10.03 -20.34 20.48
C GLY A 2 -8.86 -19.41 20.17
N ILE A 3 -8.51 -19.28 18.90
CA ILE A 3 -7.65 -18.21 18.42
C ILE A 3 -8.55 -16.98 18.35
N GLY A 4 -8.50 -16.14 19.39
CA GLY A 4 -9.13 -14.83 19.37
C GLY A 4 -8.61 -13.96 18.22
N PRO A 5 -9.32 -12.87 17.86
CA PRO A 5 -8.92 -12.03 16.74
C PRO A 5 -7.49 -11.54 16.95
N VAL A 6 -6.61 -11.85 15.99
CA VAL A 6 -5.27 -11.28 15.94
C VAL A 6 -5.45 -9.79 15.69
N VAL A 7 -5.33 -8.99 16.74
CA VAL A 7 -5.25 -7.54 16.63
C VAL A 7 -3.97 -7.24 15.85
N ARG A 8 -4.12 -6.94 14.55
CA ARG A 8 -3.01 -6.45 13.73
C ARG A 8 -2.84 -4.97 14.07
N GLY A 9 -1.85 -4.67 14.90
CA GLY A 9 -1.47 -3.29 15.19
C GLY A 9 -1.01 -2.60 13.91
N ALA A 10 -1.52 -1.39 13.67
CA ALA A 10 -1.03 -0.50 12.63
C ALA A 10 -0.50 0.77 13.29
N ALA A 11 0.65 1.27 12.82
CA ALA A 11 1.22 2.54 13.22
C ALA A 11 1.45 3.39 11.98
N HIS A 12 1.25 4.70 12.10
CA HIS A 12 1.48 5.66 11.02
C HIS A 12 2.74 6.48 11.34
N ASN A 13 3.67 6.57 10.39
CA ASN A 13 4.94 7.32 10.49
C ASN A 13 5.76 7.01 11.76
N ARG A 14 5.68 5.77 12.24
CA ARG A 14 6.54 5.28 13.32
C ARG A 14 7.01 3.86 13.00
N PRO A 15 8.32 3.58 13.12
CA PRO A 15 9.40 4.50 13.50
C PRO A 15 9.96 5.35 12.35
N TYR A 16 9.59 5.11 11.09
CA TYR A 16 10.13 5.81 9.93
C TYR A 16 9.07 6.63 9.18
N ALA A 17 9.44 7.84 8.77
CA ALA A 17 8.57 8.73 7.99
C ALA A 17 8.61 8.47 6.47
N GLY A 18 9.47 7.55 6.00
CA GLY A 18 9.56 7.16 4.59
C GLY A 18 10.14 8.19 3.62
N GLY A 19 10.79 9.26 4.10
CA GLY A 19 11.16 10.45 3.30
C GLY A 19 11.91 10.17 1.98
N TYR A 20 13.15 9.68 2.03
CA TYR A 20 14.02 9.64 0.83
C TYR A 20 13.48 8.76 -0.32
N VAL A 21 12.93 7.59 -0.02
CA VAL A 21 12.42 6.66 -1.05
C VAL A 21 11.12 7.20 -1.63
N LEU A 22 10.21 7.72 -0.79
CA LEU A 22 8.96 8.28 -1.27
C LEU A 22 9.19 9.56 -2.10
N GLU A 23 10.10 10.43 -1.67
CA GLU A 23 10.48 11.65 -2.42
C GLU A 23 11.03 11.33 -3.81
N ARG A 24 11.79 10.24 -3.95
CA ARG A 24 12.35 9.82 -5.24
C ARG A 24 11.31 9.24 -6.19
N HIS A 25 10.27 8.60 -5.66
CA HIS A 25 9.33 7.80 -6.44
C HIS A 25 7.93 8.40 -6.55
N ALA A 26 7.61 9.43 -5.76
CA ALA A 26 6.41 10.22 -5.92
C ALA A 26 6.69 11.44 -6.81
N ALA A 27 5.73 11.79 -7.64
CA ALA A 27 5.63 13.09 -8.30
C ALA A 27 4.17 13.56 -8.19
N PRO A 28 3.73 14.05 -7.01
CA PRO A 28 2.32 14.34 -6.77
C PRO A 28 1.74 15.39 -7.75
N GLY A 29 2.57 16.31 -8.25
CA GLY A 29 2.18 17.27 -9.29
C GLY A 29 1.85 16.63 -10.65
N GLU A 30 2.34 15.42 -10.89
CA GLU A 30 2.03 14.60 -12.08
C GLU A 30 1.01 13.49 -11.78
N GLY A 31 0.35 13.54 -10.61
CA GLY A 31 -0.60 12.52 -10.18
C GLY A 31 0.05 11.21 -9.71
N LEU A 32 1.37 11.18 -9.52
CA LEU A 32 2.09 10.00 -9.03
C LEU A 32 2.29 10.08 -7.52
N HIS A 33 1.58 9.24 -6.78
CA HIS A 33 1.66 9.13 -5.33
C HIS A 33 2.35 7.84 -4.92
N ALA A 34 3.20 7.89 -3.90
CA ALA A 34 3.89 6.72 -3.35
C ALA A 34 3.44 6.47 -1.89
N LEU A 35 3.38 5.19 -1.52
CA LEU A 35 3.09 4.74 -0.16
C LEU A 35 4.15 3.71 0.26
N GLN A 36 4.61 3.81 1.50
CA GLN A 36 5.50 2.83 2.12
C GLN A 36 4.72 1.96 3.08
N LEU A 37 4.90 0.64 2.98
CA LEU A 37 4.28 -0.35 3.87
C LEU A 37 5.40 -1.11 4.60
N GLU A 38 5.38 -1.05 5.92
CA GLU A 38 6.31 -1.79 6.78
C GLU A 38 5.57 -2.92 7.47
N ILE A 39 6.13 -4.13 7.36
CA ILE A 39 5.51 -5.36 7.87
C ILE A 39 6.53 -6.05 8.77
N ASP A 40 6.16 -6.27 10.03
CA ASP A 40 6.97 -7.05 10.96
C ASP A 40 7.18 -8.46 10.42
N ARG A 41 8.44 -8.86 10.24
CA ARG A 41 8.84 -10.19 9.78
C ARG A 41 8.33 -11.32 10.67
N SER A 42 8.19 -11.07 11.98
CA SER A 42 7.66 -12.07 12.91
C SER A 42 6.20 -12.46 12.61
N SER A 43 5.47 -11.59 11.89
CA SER A 43 4.07 -11.83 11.52
C SER A 43 3.89 -12.84 10.38
N TYR A 44 4.95 -13.16 9.62
CA TYR A 44 4.87 -14.04 8.46
C TYR A 44 6.03 -15.03 8.27
N LEU A 45 7.13 -14.89 9.02
CA LEU A 45 8.26 -15.84 9.00
C LEU A 45 8.26 -16.76 10.21
N ASP A 46 9.09 -17.80 10.16
CA ASP A 46 9.40 -18.70 11.27
C ASP A 46 10.12 -17.97 12.41
N SER A 47 10.36 -18.65 13.54
CA SER A 47 11.02 -18.05 14.71
C SER A 47 12.48 -17.63 14.44
N ARG A 48 13.08 -18.16 13.38
CA ARG A 48 14.42 -17.78 12.92
C ARG A 48 14.38 -16.60 11.94
N LEU A 49 13.19 -16.16 11.52
CA LEU A 49 12.94 -15.10 10.55
C LEU A 49 13.56 -15.38 9.17
N THR A 50 13.57 -16.65 8.76
CA THR A 50 14.25 -17.10 7.53
C THR A 50 13.32 -17.75 6.53
N GLU A 51 12.38 -18.56 7.01
CA GLU A 51 11.46 -19.33 6.17
C GLU A 51 10.02 -18.89 6.41
N PRO A 52 9.09 -19.11 5.47
CA PRO A 52 7.67 -18.86 5.67
C PRO A 52 7.13 -19.54 6.95
N GLY A 53 6.52 -18.73 7.81
CA GLY A 53 5.91 -19.19 9.06
C GLY A 53 4.40 -19.39 8.95
N LYS A 54 3.75 -19.70 10.08
CA LYS A 54 2.29 -19.93 10.13
C LYS A 54 1.46 -18.73 9.67
N GLY A 55 1.98 -17.51 9.79
CA GLY A 55 1.31 -16.28 9.36
C GLY A 55 1.44 -15.95 7.88
N PHE A 56 2.29 -16.67 7.13
CA PHE A 56 2.63 -16.33 5.74
C PHE A 56 1.40 -16.22 4.83
N ALA A 57 0.59 -17.28 4.74
CA ALA A 57 -0.60 -17.28 3.88
C ALA A 57 -1.58 -16.16 4.25
N ALA A 58 -1.76 -15.89 5.55
CA ALA A 58 -2.64 -14.83 6.02
C ALA A 58 -2.09 -13.42 5.73
N MET A 59 -0.77 -13.25 5.64
CA MET A 59 -0.14 -12.01 5.21
C MET A 59 -0.29 -11.82 3.70
N THR A 60 -0.04 -12.86 2.91
CA THR A 60 -0.24 -12.84 1.45
C THR A 60 -1.66 -12.45 1.08
N HIS A 61 -2.68 -13.07 1.71
CA HIS A 61 -4.07 -12.70 1.48
C HIS A 61 -4.39 -11.26 1.84
N LEU A 62 -3.82 -10.74 2.93
CA LEU A 62 -4.00 -9.33 3.31
C LEU A 62 -3.41 -8.40 2.25
N LEU A 63 -2.18 -8.66 1.79
CA LEU A 63 -1.53 -7.81 0.79
C LEU A 63 -2.24 -7.85 -0.55
N ILE A 64 -2.72 -9.02 -0.99
CA ILE A 64 -3.54 -9.14 -2.20
C ILE A 64 -4.81 -8.30 -2.06
N GLY A 65 -5.51 -8.40 -0.92
CA GLY A 65 -6.72 -7.63 -0.66
C GLY A 65 -6.47 -6.12 -0.68
N LEU A 66 -5.38 -5.67 -0.03
CA LEU A 66 -4.97 -4.27 0.00
C LEU A 66 -4.70 -3.74 -1.41
N VAL A 67 -3.86 -4.44 -2.19
CA VAL A 67 -3.51 -4.02 -3.55
C VAL A 67 -4.75 -3.95 -4.44
N ARG A 68 -5.63 -4.96 -4.38
CA ARG A 68 -6.88 -4.96 -5.15
C ARG A 68 -7.77 -3.77 -4.81
N ARG A 69 -7.89 -3.45 -3.51
CA ARG A 69 -8.69 -2.30 -3.08
C ARG A 69 -8.08 -0.99 -3.55
N LEU A 70 -6.77 -0.80 -3.36
CA LEU A 70 -6.07 0.40 -3.83
C LEU A 70 -6.20 0.57 -5.35
N ALA A 71 -6.06 -0.50 -6.13
CA ALA A 71 -6.25 -0.44 -7.58
C ALA A 71 -7.66 0.04 -7.97
N GLY A 72 -8.69 -0.43 -7.25
CA GLY A 72 -10.07 0.03 -7.45
C GLY A 72 -10.24 1.54 -7.18
N GLU A 73 -9.69 2.03 -6.06
CA GLU A 73 -9.75 3.45 -5.69
C GLU A 73 -8.96 4.34 -6.66
N VAL A 74 -7.74 3.94 -7.04
CA VAL A 74 -6.91 4.68 -8.01
C VAL A 74 -7.60 4.74 -9.38
N SER A 75 -8.19 3.64 -9.82
CA SER A 75 -8.96 3.61 -11.07
C SER A 75 -10.18 4.54 -11.02
N ALA A 76 -10.87 4.62 -9.87
CA ALA A 76 -11.97 5.55 -9.68
C ALA A 76 -11.50 7.01 -9.71
N LEU A 77 -10.40 7.34 -9.04
CA LEU A 77 -9.80 8.68 -9.08
C LEU A 77 -9.39 9.10 -10.49
N GLY A 78 -8.76 8.20 -11.25
CA GLY A 78 -8.39 8.47 -12.64
C GLY A 78 -9.58 8.72 -13.57
N ARG A 79 -10.76 8.14 -13.27
CA ARG A 79 -12.01 8.46 -14.01
C ARG A 79 -12.61 9.81 -13.62
N LEU A 80 -12.30 10.33 -12.43
CA LEU A 80 -12.76 11.65 -11.98
C LEU A 80 -11.84 12.77 -12.50
N GLN A 81 -10.58 12.46 -12.79
CA GLN A 81 -9.62 13.34 -13.46
C GLN A 81 -9.74 13.20 -14.99
N GLU A 82 -10.84 13.68 -15.58
CA GLU A 82 -10.87 13.94 -17.03
C GLU A 82 -9.71 14.92 -17.39
N PRO A 83 -9.04 14.77 -18.53
CA PRO A 83 -7.95 15.66 -18.92
C PRO A 83 -8.46 17.11 -19.07
N PRO A 84 -7.60 18.13 -18.88
CA PRO A 84 -7.98 19.50 -19.20
C PRO A 84 -8.43 19.50 -20.67
N GLY A 85 -9.68 19.92 -20.88
CA GLY A 85 -10.30 19.91 -22.19
C GLY A 85 -9.40 20.64 -23.18
N TRP A 86 -8.95 19.91 -24.21
CA TRP A 86 -8.39 20.49 -25.43
C TRP A 86 -9.47 21.23 -26.26
N ALA A 87 -10.53 21.73 -25.62
CA ALA A 87 -11.70 22.30 -26.28
C ALA A 87 -11.57 23.80 -26.65
N GLU A 88 -10.42 24.45 -26.47
CA GLU A 88 -10.23 25.88 -26.81
C GLU A 88 -8.91 26.17 -27.54
N ALA A 89 -8.52 25.36 -28.53
CA ALA A 89 -7.39 25.70 -29.40
C ALA A 89 -7.60 25.33 -30.87
N ALA A 90 -8.83 25.51 -31.37
CA ALA A 90 -9.12 25.49 -32.79
C ALA A 90 -10.22 26.50 -33.15
N GLU A 91 -9.85 27.79 -33.14
CA GLU A 91 -10.29 28.75 -34.16
C GLU A 91 -9.05 29.31 -34.87
#